data_AF-A0ABC9W922-F1
#
_entry.id   AF-A0ABC9W922-F1
#
_cell.length_a   1.000
_cell.length_b   1.000
_cell.length_c   1.000
_cell.angle_alpha   90.00
_cell.angle_beta   90.00
_cell.angle_gamma   90.00
#
_symmetry.space_group_name_H-M   'P 1'
#
loop_
_entity.id
_entity.type
_entity.pdbx_description
1 polymer ?
#
loop_
_entity_poly.entity_id
_entity_poly.type
_entity_poly.pdbx_seq_one_letter_code
_entity_poly.pdbx_strand_id
1 'polypeptide(L)'
;MSKWRPVTSGVPQGSALGLAPFTTFLGDMDGGIECTLSKFAYNTKLCGGVNMLEGRDAIQRDLDRLEKWAHAKSMKFNKAKHKVLHMDQGNPKHIYRLGGEWIESRPEEKDLGVLIDEKFNMSRQCMLAAQKANCILGCIKRSVTSRSREGILPLYSALVRPHLEYCVQLWGPQYRRDMELLE
;
A
#
# COMPACT_ATOMS: atom_id res chain seq x y z
N MET A 1 17.36 4.92 34.62
CA MET A 1 17.57 4.01 33.47
C MET A 1 16.59 2.85 33.58
N SER A 2 15.99 2.41 32.48
CA SER A 2 15.10 1.25 32.47
C SER A 2 15.88 -0.05 32.69
N LYS A 3 15.21 -1.08 33.23
CA LYS A 3 15.80 -2.40 33.41
C LYS A 3 15.68 -3.22 32.13
N TRP A 4 16.70 -4.02 31.81
CA TRP A 4 16.67 -4.97 30.71
C TRP A 4 15.51 -5.96 30.85
N ARG A 5 14.86 -6.29 29.74
CA ARG A 5 13.83 -7.33 29.65
C ARG A 5 14.11 -8.24 28.45
N PRO A 6 13.89 -9.56 28.58
CA PRO A 6 14.02 -10.47 27.45
C PRO A 6 12.91 -10.23 26.42
N VAL A 7 13.26 -10.29 25.14
CA VAL A 7 12.31 -10.29 24.02
C VAL A 7 12.16 -11.74 23.55
N THR A 8 11.02 -12.36 23.85
CA THR A 8 10.77 -13.78 23.57
C THR A 8 10.18 -14.03 22.18
N SER A 9 9.68 -13.00 21.51
CA SER A 9 9.13 -13.07 20.15
C SER A 9 9.23 -11.71 19.46
N GLY A 10 9.35 -11.76 18.13
CA GLY A 10 9.49 -10.59 17.27
C GLY A 10 10.90 -10.01 17.21
N VAL A 11 11.06 -8.96 16.41
CA VAL A 11 12.32 -8.24 16.25
C VAL A 11 12.10 -6.80 16.73
N PRO A 12 13.01 -6.22 17.53
CA PRO A 12 12.90 -4.83 17.95
C PRO A 12 12.72 -3.86 16.76
N GLN A 13 11.70 -3.00 16.84
CA GLN A 13 11.44 -1.98 15.83
C GLN A 13 12.63 -1.00 15.79
N GLY A 14 13.10 -0.68 14.59
CA GLY A 14 14.29 0.16 14.39
C GLY A 14 15.61 -0.62 14.38
N SER A 15 15.57 -1.96 14.55
CA SER A 15 16.74 -2.81 14.31
C SER A 15 17.14 -2.80 12.84
N ALA A 16 18.40 -2.47 12.55
CA ALA A 16 18.96 -2.51 11.19
C ALA A 16 18.89 -3.92 10.57
N LEU A 17 18.97 -4.96 11.39
CA LEU A 17 18.91 -6.36 10.95
C LEU A 17 17.50 -6.94 10.95
N GLY A 18 16.48 -6.19 11.39
CA GLY A 18 15.15 -6.74 11.62
C GLY A 18 14.39 -7.17 10.37
N LEU A 19 14.72 -6.57 9.22
CA LEU A 19 14.02 -6.82 7.97
C LEU A 19 14.36 -8.19 7.37
N ALA A 20 15.63 -8.59 7.38
CA ALA A 20 16.09 -9.85 6.80
C ALA A 20 15.39 -11.10 7.39
N PRO A 21 15.41 -11.34 8.73
CA PRO A 21 14.74 -12.51 9.30
C PRO A 21 13.23 -12.46 9.09
N PHE A 22 12.63 -11.26 9.06
CA PHE A 22 11.21 -11.11 8.76
C PHE A 22 10.88 -11.52 7.32
N THR A 23 11.68 -11.09 6.34
CA THR A 23 11.48 -11.50 4.94
C THR A 23 11.64 -13.00 4.74
N THR A 24 12.62 -13.64 5.40
CA THR A 24 12.78 -15.10 5.38
C THR A 24 11.60 -15.81 6.05
N PHE A 25 11.10 -15.26 7.15
CA PHE A 25 9.95 -15.82 7.87
C PHE A 25 8.67 -15.84 7.04
N LEU A 26 8.45 -14.83 6.19
CA LEU A 26 7.32 -14.76 5.24
C LEU A 26 7.57 -15.52 3.92
N GLY A 27 8.75 -16.13 3.76
CA GLY A 27 9.24 -16.68 2.50
C GLY A 27 8.40 -17.83 1.96
N ASP A 28 7.71 -18.60 2.81
CA ASP A 28 6.89 -19.75 2.43
C ASP A 28 5.39 -19.46 2.34
N MET A 29 4.97 -18.20 2.53
CA MET A 29 3.56 -17.77 2.52
C MET A 29 2.84 -18.02 1.18
N ASP A 30 3.56 -18.05 0.07
CA ASP A 30 3.06 -18.30 -1.29
C ASP A 30 2.92 -19.80 -1.62
N GLY A 31 3.29 -20.67 -0.68
CA GLY A 31 3.18 -22.12 -0.84
C GLY A 31 1.76 -22.56 -1.19
N GLY A 32 1.56 -22.97 -2.44
CA GLY A 32 0.28 -23.47 -2.94
C GLY A 32 -0.76 -22.39 -3.19
N ILE A 33 -0.39 -21.11 -3.29
CA ILE A 33 -1.29 -20.04 -3.72
C ILE A 33 -1.51 -20.13 -5.24
N GLU A 34 -2.76 -20.09 -5.69
CA GLU A 34 -3.15 -20.19 -7.11
C GLU A 34 -3.19 -18.82 -7.80
N CYS A 35 -3.62 -17.79 -7.07
CA CYS A 35 -3.74 -16.44 -7.55
C CYS A 35 -2.40 -15.67 -7.48
N THR A 36 -2.38 -14.46 -8.01
CA THR A 36 -1.21 -13.58 -7.91
C THR A 36 -1.05 -13.07 -6.48
N LEU A 37 0.04 -13.45 -5.82
CA LEU A 37 0.42 -12.92 -4.50
C LEU A 37 1.59 -11.95 -4.63
N SER A 38 1.42 -10.72 -4.15
CA SER A 38 2.50 -9.72 -4.04
C SER A 38 2.78 -9.41 -2.58
N LYS A 39 4.07 -9.34 -2.21
CA LYS A 39 4.54 -9.11 -0.84
C LYS A 39 5.45 -7.89 -0.79
N PHE A 40 5.20 -6.98 0.14
CA PHE A 40 6.10 -5.87 0.46
C PHE A 40 6.16 -5.65 1.97
N ALA A 41 7.28 -6.03 2.59
CA ALA A 41 7.40 -6.09 4.04
C ALA A 41 6.20 -6.83 4.67
N TYR A 42 5.39 -6.16 5.50
CA TYR A 42 4.21 -6.73 6.14
C TYR A 42 2.92 -6.63 5.30
N ASN A 43 2.94 -5.92 4.17
CA ASN A 43 1.79 -5.78 3.28
C ASN A 43 1.79 -6.92 2.26
N THR A 44 0.68 -7.65 2.20
CA THR A 44 0.46 -8.71 1.22
C THR A 44 -0.80 -8.40 0.43
N LYS A 45 -0.77 -8.65 -0.88
CA LYS A 45 -1.93 -8.49 -1.79
C LYS A 45 -2.16 -9.79 -2.51
N LEU A 46 -3.40 -10.21 -2.54
CA LEU A 46 -3.88 -11.35 -3.31
C LEU A 46 -4.78 -10.81 -4.42
N CYS A 47 -4.46 -11.12 -5.67
CA CYS A 47 -5.17 -10.64 -6.85
C CYS A 47 -5.47 -11.81 -7.78
N GLY A 48 -6.70 -11.88 -8.30
CA GLY A 48 -7.12 -12.94 -9.19
C GLY A 48 -8.29 -12.50 -10.08
N GLY A 49 -8.46 -13.17 -11.22
CA GLY A 49 -9.58 -12.93 -12.11
C GLY A 49 -10.89 -13.45 -11.51
N VAL A 50 -11.97 -12.66 -11.59
CA VAL A 50 -13.27 -12.98 -10.96
C VAL A 50 -14.41 -13.18 -11.97
N ASN A 51 -14.09 -13.19 -13.26
CA ASN A 51 -15.09 -13.32 -14.33
C ASN A 51 -15.80 -14.68 -14.27
N MET A 52 -15.07 -15.74 -13.92
CA MET A 52 -15.58 -17.09 -13.76
C MET A 52 -15.69 -17.48 -12.28
N LEU A 53 -16.53 -18.47 -11.96
CA LEU A 53 -16.71 -18.95 -10.60
C LEU A 53 -15.41 -19.54 -10.04
N GLU A 54 -14.68 -20.26 -10.87
CA GLU A 54 -13.41 -20.90 -10.55
C GLU A 54 -12.38 -19.90 -10.02
N GLY A 55 -12.33 -18.70 -10.59
CA GLY A 55 -11.42 -17.64 -10.15
C GLY A 55 -11.80 -17.04 -8.80
N ARG A 56 -13.10 -16.91 -8.52
CA ARG A 56 -13.61 -16.45 -7.21
C ARG A 56 -13.30 -17.51 -6.14
N ASP A 57 -13.55 -18.77 -6.47
CA ASP A 57 -13.25 -19.90 -5.59
C ASP A 57 -11.74 -20.02 -5.32
N ALA A 58 -10.90 -19.80 -6.34
CA ALA A 58 -9.45 -19.76 -6.17
C ALA A 58 -9.00 -18.69 -5.17
N ILE A 59 -9.54 -17.46 -5.27
CA ILE A 59 -9.25 -16.38 -4.31
C ILE A 59 -9.67 -16.80 -2.89
N GLN A 60 -10.86 -17.38 -2.72
CA GLN A 60 -11.31 -17.81 -1.38
C GLN A 60 -10.45 -18.97 -0.84
N ARG A 61 -10.07 -19.94 -1.67
CA ARG A 61 -9.14 -21.02 -1.28
C ARG A 61 -7.80 -20.46 -0.84
N ASP A 62 -7.27 -19.48 -1.54
CA ASP A 62 -6.01 -18.84 -1.21
C ASP A 62 -6.08 -18.02 0.08
N LEU A 63 -7.19 -17.31 0.33
CA LEU A 63 -7.44 -16.66 1.63
C LEU A 63 -7.47 -17.68 2.77
N ASP A 64 -8.12 -18.84 2.57
CA ASP A 64 -8.16 -19.91 3.56
C ASP A 64 -6.77 -20.54 3.79
N ARG A 65 -5.95 -20.67 2.74
CA ARG A 65 -4.55 -21.12 2.84
C ARG A 65 -3.71 -20.11 3.62
N LEU A 66 -3.85 -18.81 3.34
CA LEU A 66 -3.15 -17.74 4.05
C LEU A 66 -3.50 -17.73 5.54
N GLU A 67 -4.78 -17.89 5.90
CA GLU A 67 -5.21 -17.97 7.30
C GLU A 67 -4.59 -19.19 8.01
N LYS A 68 -4.59 -20.36 7.36
CA LYS A 68 -3.95 -21.58 7.91
C LYS A 68 -2.45 -21.40 8.09
N TRP A 69 -1.78 -20.80 7.10
CA TRP A 69 -0.35 -20.48 7.18
C TRP A 69 -0.07 -19.53 8.35
N ALA A 70 -0.87 -18.47 8.52
CA ALA A 70 -0.69 -17.53 9.62
C ALA A 70 -0.85 -18.25 10.98
N HIS A 71 -1.86 -19.12 11.11
CA HIS A 71 -2.07 -19.93 12.29
C HIS A 71 -0.86 -20.86 12.59
N ALA A 72 -0.31 -21.53 11.57
CA ALA A 72 0.87 -22.38 11.71
C ALA A 72 2.13 -21.60 12.10
N LYS A 73 2.25 -20.35 11.65
CA LYS A 73 3.32 -19.42 12.00
C LYS A 73 3.08 -18.67 13.32
N SER A 74 2.02 -19.00 14.06
CA SER A 74 1.60 -18.27 15.28
C SER A 74 1.39 -16.77 15.06
N MET A 75 0.97 -16.39 13.85
CA MET A 75 0.58 -15.05 13.46
C MET A 75 -0.95 -14.92 13.44
N LYS A 76 -1.43 -13.69 13.50
CA LYS A 76 -2.84 -13.36 13.33
C LYS A 76 -2.99 -12.18 12.40
N PHE A 77 -3.81 -12.32 11.36
CA PHE A 77 -4.17 -11.18 10.52
C PHE A 77 -5.01 -10.18 11.29
N ASN A 78 -4.73 -8.89 11.09
CA ASN A 78 -5.64 -7.83 11.52
C ASN A 78 -6.77 -7.69 10.50
N LYS A 79 -7.82 -8.49 10.67
CA LYS A 79 -8.94 -8.60 9.71
C LYS A 79 -9.58 -7.25 9.38
N ALA A 80 -9.71 -6.35 10.36
CA ALA A 80 -10.27 -5.01 10.15
C ALA A 80 -9.44 -4.13 9.19
N LYS A 81 -8.14 -4.41 9.02
CA LYS A 81 -7.25 -3.69 8.10
C LYS A 81 -7.24 -4.27 6.68
N HIS A 82 -7.75 -5.47 6.47
CA HIS A 82 -7.80 -6.08 5.14
C HIS A 82 -9.06 -5.60 4.43
N LYS A 83 -8.91 -5.19 3.18
CA LYS A 83 -9.99 -4.66 2.34
C LYS A 83 -9.98 -5.36 0.99
N VAL A 84 -11.16 -5.47 0.37
CA VAL A 84 -11.30 -5.91 -1.02
C VAL A 84 -11.52 -4.68 -1.89
N LEU A 85 -10.64 -4.50 -2.88
CA LEU A 85 -10.85 -3.54 -3.95
C LEU A 85 -11.36 -4.31 -5.18
N HIS A 86 -12.61 -4.05 -5.56
CA HIS A 86 -13.19 -4.61 -6.77
C HIS A 86 -12.80 -3.74 -7.95
N MET A 87 -12.05 -4.31 -8.89
CA MET A 87 -11.59 -3.61 -10.09
C MET A 87 -12.50 -3.95 -11.28
N ASP A 88 -12.66 -2.99 -12.18
CA ASP A 88 -13.46 -3.04 -13.41
C ASP A 88 -14.98 -2.92 -13.21
N GLN A 89 -15.64 -2.30 -14.20
CA GLN A 89 -17.08 -2.03 -14.17
C GLN A 89 -17.94 -3.31 -14.18
N GLY A 90 -17.43 -4.40 -14.76
CA GLY A 90 -18.13 -5.69 -14.83
C GLY A 90 -17.93 -6.59 -13.61
N ASN A 91 -17.29 -6.09 -12.55
CA ASN A 91 -16.97 -6.91 -11.40
C ASN A 91 -18.25 -7.43 -10.70
N PRO A 92 -18.35 -8.74 -10.43
CA PRO A 92 -19.50 -9.33 -9.74
C PRO A 92 -19.61 -8.95 -8.26
N LYS A 93 -18.62 -8.23 -7.70
CA LYS A 93 -18.55 -7.80 -6.30
C LYS A 93 -18.74 -8.95 -5.31
N HIS A 94 -18.10 -10.08 -5.61
CA HIS A 94 -18.13 -11.27 -4.75
C HIS A 94 -17.56 -10.96 -3.36
N ILE A 95 -18.22 -11.45 -2.32
CA ILE A 95 -17.85 -11.17 -0.93
C ILE A 95 -16.95 -12.29 -0.42
N TYR A 96 -15.75 -11.92 0.04
CA TYR A 96 -14.77 -12.85 0.56
C TYR A 96 -14.72 -12.86 2.09
N ARG A 97 -14.17 -13.94 2.64
CA ARG A 97 -14.01 -14.14 4.08
C ARG A 97 -12.56 -14.43 4.43
N LEU A 98 -12.06 -13.81 5.51
CA LEU A 98 -10.76 -14.10 6.11
C LEU A 98 -10.95 -14.56 7.55
N GLY A 99 -10.62 -15.82 7.84
CA GLY A 99 -10.69 -16.36 9.20
C GLY A 99 -12.07 -16.21 9.85
N GLY A 100 -13.14 -16.63 9.18
CA GLY A 100 -14.49 -16.56 9.72
C GLY A 100 -15.20 -15.21 9.62
N GLU A 101 -14.49 -14.12 9.29
CA GLU A 101 -15.07 -12.77 9.17
C GLU A 101 -15.11 -12.29 7.72
N TRP A 102 -16.18 -11.60 7.35
CA TRP A 102 -16.34 -11.01 6.02
C TRP A 102 -15.36 -9.84 5.84
N ILE A 103 -14.72 -9.77 4.68
CA ILE A 103 -13.80 -8.68 4.35
C ILE A 103 -14.61 -7.52 3.77
N GLU A 104 -14.42 -6.33 4.32
CA GLU A 104 -15.08 -5.13 3.83
C GLU A 104 -14.55 -4.73 2.46
N SER A 105 -15.45 -4.42 1.52
CA SER A 105 -15.08 -3.85 0.23
C SER A 105 -14.93 -2.32 0.32
N ARG A 106 -13.98 -1.78 -0.42
CA ARG A 106 -13.75 -0.34 -0.53
C ARG A 106 -13.64 0.05 -2.01
N PRO A 107 -14.15 1.23 -2.41
CA PRO A 107 -14.04 1.71 -3.79
C PRO A 107 -12.63 2.25 -4.11
N GLU A 108 -11.84 2.55 -3.07
CA GLU A 108 -10.48 3.05 -3.17
C GLU A 108 -9.66 2.48 -2.01
N GLU A 109 -8.39 2.14 -2.26
CA GLU A 109 -7.46 1.64 -1.26
C GLU A 109 -6.09 2.29 -1.46
N LYS A 110 -5.40 2.59 -0.36
CA LYS A 110 -4.08 3.20 -0.41
C LYS A 110 -3.00 2.14 -0.27
N ASP A 111 -2.20 2.01 -1.31
CA ASP A 111 -1.16 1.02 -1.40
C ASP A 111 0.22 1.66 -1.57
N LEU A 112 1.13 1.37 -0.63
CA LEU A 112 2.48 1.94 -0.57
C LEU A 112 2.55 3.45 -0.77
N GLY A 113 1.50 4.19 -0.41
CA GLY A 113 1.45 5.65 -0.56
C GLY A 113 0.63 6.15 -1.75
N VAL A 114 0.23 5.26 -2.67
CA VAL A 114 -0.56 5.57 -3.87
C VAL A 114 -2.02 5.15 -3.65
N LEU A 115 -2.96 6.05 -3.94
CA LEU A 115 -4.38 5.72 -3.93
C LEU A 115 -4.76 5.04 -5.25
N ILE A 116 -5.40 3.87 -5.16
CA ILE A 116 -5.91 3.11 -6.29
C ILE A 116 -7.42 3.00 -6.13
N ASP A 117 -8.18 3.36 -7.16
CA ASP A 117 -9.63 3.21 -7.17
C ASP A 117 -10.10 2.05 -8.07
N GLU A 118 -11.38 1.69 -7.94
CA GLU A 118 -12.03 0.62 -8.70
C GLU A 118 -11.96 0.78 -10.24
N LYS A 119 -11.67 2.00 -10.73
CA LYS A 119 -11.62 2.36 -12.16
C LYS A 119 -10.21 2.61 -12.68
N PHE A 120 -9.18 2.46 -11.84
CA PHE A 120 -7.80 2.88 -12.13
C PHE A 120 -7.69 4.36 -12.55
N ASN A 121 -8.58 5.21 -12.06
CA ASN A 121 -8.53 6.63 -12.34
C ASN A 121 -7.54 7.33 -11.38
N MET A 122 -6.50 7.92 -11.96
CA MET A 122 -5.43 8.54 -11.20
C MET A 122 -5.70 10.00 -10.81
N SER A 123 -6.80 10.62 -11.26
CA SER A 123 -7.11 12.04 -10.98
C SER A 123 -7.12 12.35 -9.48
N ARG A 124 -7.66 11.45 -8.65
CA ARG A 124 -7.70 11.65 -7.20
C ARG A 124 -6.31 11.54 -6.57
N GLN A 125 -5.48 10.61 -7.04
CA GLN A 125 -4.08 10.51 -6.61
C GLN A 125 -3.29 11.77 -7.02
N CYS A 126 -3.49 12.28 -8.25
CA CYS A 126 -2.87 13.53 -8.71
C CYS A 126 -3.24 14.70 -7.80
N MET A 127 -4.52 14.83 -7.46
CA MET A 127 -5.00 15.86 -6.54
C MET A 127 -4.34 15.77 -5.16
N LEU A 128 -4.23 14.56 -4.59
CA LEU A 128 -3.59 14.36 -3.29
C LEU A 128 -2.08 14.67 -3.32
N ALA A 129 -1.40 14.29 -4.41
CA ALA A 129 0.02 14.62 -4.61
C ALA A 129 0.23 16.14 -4.70
N ALA A 130 -0.56 16.82 -5.53
CA ALA A 130 -0.54 18.28 -5.69
C ALA A 130 -0.83 19.00 -4.37
N GLN A 131 -1.86 18.57 -3.62
CA GLN A 131 -2.19 19.16 -2.31
C GLN A 131 -1.02 19.04 -1.32
N LYS A 132 -0.39 17.87 -1.24
CA LYS A 132 0.74 17.64 -0.34
C LYS A 132 1.96 18.47 -0.73
N ALA A 133 2.29 18.49 -2.02
CA ALA A 133 3.38 19.31 -2.57
C ALA A 133 3.15 20.80 -2.29
N ASN A 134 1.94 21.30 -2.55
CA ASN A 134 1.57 22.69 -2.31
C ASN A 134 1.58 23.08 -0.83
N CYS A 135 1.17 22.18 0.06
CA CYS A 135 1.25 22.39 1.50
C CYS A 135 2.70 22.61 1.94
N ILE A 136 3.62 21.75 1.50
CA ILE A 136 5.05 21.83 1.82
C ILE A 136 5.68 23.07 1.19
N LEU A 137 5.35 23.38 -0.06
CA LEU A 137 5.80 24.62 -0.72
C LEU A 137 5.32 25.86 0.06
N GLY A 138 4.08 25.86 0.54
CA GLY A 138 3.55 26.89 1.41
C GLY A 138 4.33 27.02 2.72
N CYS A 139 4.74 25.91 3.33
CA CYS A 139 5.62 25.92 4.51
C CYS A 139 6.99 26.51 4.20
N ILE A 140 7.64 26.11 3.10
CA ILE A 140 8.93 26.69 2.66
C ILE A 140 8.79 28.20 2.47
N LYS A 141 7.73 28.64 1.79
CA LYS A 141 7.43 30.07 1.59
C LYS A 141 7.28 30.81 2.92
N ARG A 142 6.67 30.23 3.94
CA ARG A 142 6.50 30.90 5.25
C ARG A 142 7.75 30.86 6.13
N SER A 143 8.51 29.78 6.10
CA SER A 143 9.59 29.53 7.06
C SER A 143 10.97 29.98 6.58
N VAL A 144 11.18 30.11 5.26
CA VAL A 144 12.47 30.51 4.70
C VAL A 144 12.43 31.98 4.32
N THR A 145 13.28 32.78 4.94
CA THR A 145 13.37 34.23 4.66
C THR A 145 14.02 34.52 3.31
N SER A 146 15.03 33.73 2.93
CA SER A 146 15.70 33.87 1.64
C SER A 146 14.79 33.45 0.49
N ARG A 147 14.70 34.30 -0.55
CA ARG A 147 14.00 34.01 -1.82
C ARG A 147 14.96 33.74 -2.97
N SER A 148 16.25 33.62 -2.67
CA SER A 148 17.27 33.27 -3.67
C SER A 148 16.96 31.91 -4.30
N ARG A 149 17.28 31.78 -5.58
CA ARG A 149 17.13 30.52 -6.31
C ARG A 149 17.99 29.43 -5.66
N GLU A 150 19.17 29.80 -5.19
CA GLU A 150 20.17 28.95 -4.54
C GLU A 150 19.67 28.39 -3.21
N GLY A 151 18.81 29.12 -2.49
CA GLY A 151 18.18 28.66 -1.26
C GLY A 151 16.89 27.85 -1.48
N ILE A 152 16.03 28.28 -2.41
CA ILE A 152 14.72 27.65 -2.63
C ILE A 152 14.82 26.35 -3.43
N LEU A 153 15.69 26.30 -4.45
CA LEU A 153 15.75 25.16 -5.36
C LEU A 153 16.17 23.84 -4.66
N PRO A 154 17.16 23.82 -3.75
CA PRO A 154 17.48 22.61 -2.99
C PRO A 154 16.31 22.15 -2.11
N LEU A 155 15.62 23.08 -1.47
CA LEU A 155 14.48 22.78 -0.60
C LEU A 155 13.30 22.23 -1.38
N TYR A 156 12.97 22.83 -2.53
CA TYR A 156 11.94 22.31 -3.42
C TYR A 156 12.29 20.88 -3.89
N SER A 157 13.53 20.67 -4.34
CA SER A 157 13.99 19.37 -4.83
C SER A 157 14.00 18.29 -3.75
N ALA A 158 14.34 18.64 -2.52
CA ALA A 158 14.42 17.68 -1.41
C ALA A 158 13.06 17.41 -0.73
N LEU A 159 12.15 18.39 -0.70
CA LEU A 159 10.93 18.31 0.11
C LEU A 159 9.64 18.28 -0.70
N VAL A 160 9.58 18.96 -1.85
CA VAL A 160 8.34 19.07 -2.66
C VAL A 160 8.35 18.00 -3.76
N ARG A 161 9.41 17.99 -4.57
CA ARG A 161 9.56 17.10 -5.74
C ARG A 161 9.33 15.62 -5.43
N PRO A 162 9.80 15.04 -4.30
CA PRO A 162 9.55 13.62 -4.01
C PRO A 162 8.07 13.26 -3.91
N HIS A 163 7.19 14.20 -3.52
CA HIS A 163 5.76 13.94 -3.44
C HIS A 163 5.05 13.93 -4.80
N LEU A 164 5.66 14.55 -5.81
CA LEU A 164 5.17 14.57 -7.20
C LEU A 164 5.73 13.40 -8.02
N GLU A 165 6.92 12.89 -7.67
CA GLU A 165 7.59 11.85 -8.46
C GLU A 165 7.49 10.44 -7.87
N TYR A 166 7.19 10.32 -6.57
CA TYR A 166 7.10 9.02 -5.91
C TYR A 166 6.06 8.11 -6.57
N CYS A 167 6.49 6.93 -7.02
CA CYS A 167 5.68 5.93 -7.73
C CYS A 167 4.98 6.46 -9.00
N VAL A 168 5.50 7.51 -9.65
CA VAL A 168 4.86 8.08 -10.86
C VAL A 168 4.73 7.07 -12.01
N GLN A 169 5.60 6.05 -12.06
CA GLN A 169 5.47 4.93 -13.01
C GLN A 169 4.14 4.17 -12.89
N LEU A 170 3.53 4.19 -11.70
CA LEU A 170 2.25 3.53 -11.43
C LEU A 170 1.06 4.44 -11.71
N TRP A 171 1.11 5.71 -11.27
CA TRP A 171 -0.07 6.59 -11.25
C TRP A 171 -0.02 7.75 -12.23
N GLY A 172 1.05 7.89 -13.03
CA GLY A 172 1.30 9.06 -13.87
C GLY A 172 0.03 9.63 -14.54
N PRO A 173 -0.12 10.97 -14.57
CA PRO A 173 -1.37 11.62 -14.96
C PRO A 173 -1.81 11.21 -16.37
N GLN A 174 -3.05 10.74 -16.48
CA GLN A 174 -3.62 10.26 -17.75
C GLN A 174 -4.37 11.36 -18.51
N TYR A 175 -4.89 12.36 -17.79
CA TYR A 175 -5.67 13.45 -18.36
C TYR A 175 -4.89 14.75 -18.36
N ARG A 176 -5.12 15.58 -19.37
CA ARG A 176 -4.50 16.91 -19.49
C ARG A 176 -4.70 17.79 -18.25
N ARG A 177 -5.93 17.79 -17.71
CA ARG A 177 -6.25 18.52 -16.48
C ARG A 177 -5.40 18.08 -15.27
N ASP A 178 -5.01 16.80 -15.23
CA ASP A 178 -4.23 16.26 -14.12
C ASP A 178 -2.75 16.60 -14.29
N MET A 179 -2.25 16.67 -15.53
CA MET A 179 -0.93 17.21 -15.84
C MET A 179 -0.83 18.69 -15.45
N GLU A 180 -1.80 19.51 -15.88
CA GLU A 180 -1.89 20.93 -15.53
C GLU A 180 -2.03 21.19 -14.01
N LEU A 181 -2.52 20.21 -13.25
CA LEU A 181 -2.62 20.30 -11.79
C LEU A 181 -1.28 20.06 -11.07
N LEU A 182 -0.37 19.31 -11.71
CA LEU A 182 0.90 18.87 -11.14
C LEU A 182 2.08 19.75 -11.56
N GLU A 183 1.96 20.46 -12.69
CA GLU A 183 2.91 21.46 -13.20
C GLU A 183 2.77 22.83 -12.50
#